data_AF-A0A246SXI6-F1
#
_entry.id   AF-A0A246SXI6-F1
#
_cell.length_a   1.000
_cell.length_b   1.000
_cell.length_c   1.000
_cell.angle_alpha   90.00
_cell.angle_beta   90.00
_cell.angle_gamma   90.00
#
_symmetry.space_group_name_H-M   'P 1'
#
loop_
_entity.id
_entity.type
_entity.pdbx_description
1 polymer ?
#
loop_
_entity_poly.entity_id
_entity_poly.type
_entity_poly.pdbx_seq_one_letter_code
_entity_poly.pdbx_strand_id
1 'polypeptide(L)'
;MHDIIIRSGLDIVGRTERMIETAKQLLYNGSLDEVELCELDYEIERLKAVVFAADEAIRSLARTAECRPQAGWFHGPHGTLH
;
A
#
# COMPACT_ATOMS: atom_id res chain seq x y z
N MET A 1 -3.94 -4.60 15.06
CA MET A 1 -3.88 -5.42 13.83
C MET A 1 -3.92 -4.54 12.59
N HIS A 2 -4.94 -3.68 12.39
CA HIS A 2 -4.99 -2.72 11.26
C HIS A 2 -3.74 -1.84 11.16
N ASP A 3 -3.24 -1.33 12.29
CA ASP A 3 -2.02 -0.50 12.33
C ASP A 3 -0.77 -1.21 11.78
N ILE A 4 -0.60 -2.51 12.12
CA ILE A 4 0.50 -3.34 11.59
C ILE A 4 0.33 -3.53 10.08
N ILE A 5 -0.89 -3.79 9.61
CA ILE A 5 -1.19 -3.99 8.18
C ILE A 5 -0.93 -2.69 7.39
N ILE A 6 -1.36 -1.55 7.91
CA ILE A 6 -1.14 -0.22 7.29
C ILE A 6 0.35 0.07 7.21
N ARG A 7 1.09 -0.09 8.32
CA ARG A 7 2.53 0.19 8.37
C ARG A 7 3.32 -0.72 7.44
N SER A 8 3.06 -2.04 7.49
CA SER A 8 3.71 -3.01 6.60
C SER A 8 3.34 -2.77 5.13
N GLY A 9 2.10 -2.40 4.84
CA GLY A 9 1.67 -2.05 3.49
C GLY A 9 2.42 -0.85 2.93
N LEU A 10 2.52 0.23 3.70
CA LEU A 10 3.26 1.44 3.30
C LEU A 10 4.76 1.16 3.10
N ASP A 11 5.36 0.33 3.93
CA ASP A 11 6.76 -0.07 3.78
C ASP A 11 7.00 -0.87 2.48
N ILE A 12 6.10 -1.80 2.16
CA ILE A 12 6.16 -2.58 0.91
C ILE A 12 6.00 -1.66 -0.30
N VAL A 13 5.02 -0.75 -0.29
CA VAL A 13 4.83 0.28 -1.35
C VAL A 13 6.12 1.06 -1.55
N GLY A 14 6.68 1.65 -0.49
CA GLY A 14 7.89 2.45 -0.59
C GLY A 14 9.12 1.64 -1.04
N ARG A 15 9.21 0.35 -0.69
CA ARG A 15 10.27 -0.53 -1.20
C ARG A 15 10.11 -0.80 -2.70
N THR A 16 8.89 -1.05 -3.16
CA THR A 16 8.62 -1.29 -4.59
C THR A 16 8.84 -0.02 -5.41
N GLU A 17 8.52 1.16 -4.91
CA GLU A 17 8.85 2.44 -5.57
C GLU A 17 10.37 2.60 -5.78
N ARG A 18 11.18 2.26 -4.77
CA ARG A 18 12.64 2.27 -4.91
C ARG A 18 13.14 1.25 -5.95
N MET A 19 12.53 0.07 -5.99
CA MET A 19 12.86 -0.95 -7.01
C MET A 19 12.51 -0.48 -8.42
N ILE A 20 11.35 0.17 -8.60
CA ILE A 20 10.95 0.79 -9.87
C ILE A 20 12.00 1.83 -10.30
N GLU A 21 12.48 2.65 -9.36
CA GLU A 21 13.49 3.67 -9.69
C GLU A 21 14.83 3.05 -10.10
N THR A 22 15.27 1.99 -9.42
CA THR A 22 16.45 1.22 -9.85
C THR A 22 16.25 0.59 -11.23
N ALA A 23 15.06 0.06 -11.51
CA ALA A 23 14.73 -0.52 -12.82
C ALA A 23 14.76 0.54 -13.94
N LYS A 24 14.27 1.75 -13.69
CA LYS A 24 14.42 2.87 -14.65
C LYS A 24 15.89 3.22 -14.91
N GLN A 25 16.74 3.18 -13.89
CA GLN A 25 18.17 3.43 -14.09
C GLN A 25 18.81 2.37 -15.00
N LEU A 26 18.34 1.11 -14.92
CA LEU A 26 18.74 0.06 -15.86
C LEU A 26 18.25 0.35 -17.29
N LEU A 27 17.05 0.90 -17.49
CA LEU A 27 16.61 1.33 -18.83
C LEU A 27 17.57 2.36 -19.45
N TYR A 28 18.11 3.27 -18.64
CA TYR A 28 18.94 4.37 -19.14
C TYR A 28 20.44 4.05 -19.22
N ASN A 29 20.90 2.91 -18.73
CA ASN A 29 22.34 2.58 -18.69
C ASN A 29 22.88 1.99 -20.00
N GLY A 30 22.00 1.67 -20.96
CA GLY A 30 22.36 1.09 -22.26
C GLY A 30 22.85 -0.36 -22.23
N SER A 31 22.62 -1.11 -21.15
CA SER A 31 23.05 -2.50 -20.99
C SER A 31 22.05 -3.54 -21.49
N LEU A 32 20.87 -3.09 -21.91
CA LEU A 32 19.75 -3.94 -22.34
C LEU A 32 19.57 -3.84 -23.86
N ASP A 33 19.21 -4.94 -24.49
CA ASP A 33 18.79 -4.92 -25.89
C ASP A 33 17.39 -4.30 -26.07
N GLU A 34 16.97 -4.08 -27.31
CA GLU A 34 15.70 -3.40 -27.62
C GLU A 34 14.47 -4.15 -27.10
N VAL A 35 14.51 -5.50 -27.09
CA VAL A 35 13.42 -6.33 -26.56
C VAL A 35 13.41 -6.24 -25.04
N GLU A 36 14.57 -6.38 -24.40
CA GLU A 36 14.73 -6.25 -22.96
C GLU A 36 14.31 -4.86 -22.45
N LEU A 37 14.57 -3.80 -23.21
CA LEU A 37 14.13 -2.43 -22.91
C LEU A 37 12.60 -2.33 -22.95
N CYS A 38 11.96 -2.85 -24.00
CA CYS A 38 10.50 -2.83 -24.13
C CYS A 38 9.81 -3.64 -23.02
N GLU A 39 10.34 -4.81 -22.69
CA GLU A 39 9.80 -5.64 -21.61
C GLU A 39 9.96 -4.95 -20.25
N LEU A 40 11.14 -4.39 -19.96
CA LEU A 40 11.40 -3.72 -18.70
C LEU A 40 10.54 -2.44 -18.53
N ASP A 41 10.34 -1.67 -19.59
CA ASP A 41 9.46 -0.49 -19.56
C ASP A 41 8.01 -0.87 -19.29
N TYR A 42 7.50 -1.90 -19.98
CA TYR A 42 6.16 -2.42 -19.73
C TYR A 42 5.98 -2.92 -18.28
N GLU A 43 6.97 -3.64 -17.76
CA GLU A 43 6.97 -4.14 -16.39
C GLU A 43 7.01 -3.01 -15.35
N ILE A 44 7.79 -1.95 -15.62
CA ILE A 44 7.83 -0.74 -14.78
C ILE A 44 6.46 -0.07 -14.73
N GLU A 45 5.80 0.12 -15.86
CA GLU A 45 4.46 0.72 -15.90
C GLU A 45 3.42 -0.14 -15.18
N ARG A 46 3.49 -1.47 -15.37
CA ARG A 46 2.60 -2.40 -14.65
C ARG A 46 2.82 -2.33 -13.13
N LEU A 47 4.07 -2.29 -12.69
CA LEU A 47 4.40 -2.17 -11.27
C LEU A 47 3.95 -0.84 -10.68
N LYS A 48 4.12 0.28 -11.40
CA LYS A 48 3.60 1.59 -10.98
C LYS A 48 2.09 1.54 -10.73
N ALA A 49 1.33 0.94 -11.65
CA ALA A 49 -0.12 0.82 -11.50
C ALA A 49 -0.51 0.00 -10.25
N VAL A 50 0.18 -1.12 -10.00
CA VAL A 50 -0.06 -1.96 -8.81
C VAL A 50 0.29 -1.22 -7.52
N VAL A 51 1.43 -0.53 -7.47
CA VAL A 51 1.88 0.25 -6.31
C VAL A 51 0.89 1.36 -5.99
N PHE A 52 0.42 2.08 -7.02
CA PHE A 52 -0.59 3.13 -6.86
C PHE A 52 -1.89 2.58 -6.26
N ALA A 53 -2.41 1.48 -6.80
CA ALA A 53 -3.62 0.85 -6.28
C ALA A 53 -3.44 0.35 -4.83
N ALA A 54 -2.28 -0.22 -4.50
CA ALA A 54 -1.99 -0.68 -3.15
C ALA A 54 -1.93 0.48 -2.15
N ASP A 55 -1.24 1.57 -2.50
CA ASP A 55 -1.15 2.78 -1.69
C ASP A 55 -2.53 3.42 -1.45
N GLU A 56 -3.37 3.51 -2.47
CA GLU A 56 -4.75 3.98 -2.32
C GLU A 56 -5.57 3.08 -1.39
N ALA A 57 -5.47 1.76 -1.55
CA ALA A 57 -6.16 0.80 -0.70
C ALA A 57 -5.72 0.91 0.76
N ILE A 58 -4.42 1.07 1.02
CA ILE A 58 -3.87 1.25 2.37
C ILE A 58 -4.34 2.56 2.98
N ARG A 59 -4.34 3.68 2.23
CA ARG A 59 -4.88 4.96 2.71
C ARG A 59 -6.38 4.89 2.98
N SER A 60 -7.13 4.17 2.15
CA SER A 60 -8.56 3.92 2.38
C SER A 60 -8.80 3.13 3.67
N LEU A 61 -7.98 2.09 3.89
CA LEU A 61 -8.01 1.30 5.12
C LEU A 61 -7.68 2.14 6.35
N ALA A 62 -6.65 3.01 6.28
CA ALA A 62 -6.27 3.91 7.35
C ALA A 62 -7.41 4.86 7.73
N ARG A 63 -8.02 5.53 6.74
CA ARG A 63 -9.19 6.39 6.95
C ARG A 63 -10.35 5.63 7.61
N THR A 64 -10.62 4.41 7.16
CA THR A 64 -11.69 3.57 7.73
C THR A 64 -11.38 3.14 9.17
N ALA A 65 -10.11 2.85 9.48
CA ALA A 65 -9.68 2.50 10.82
C ALA A 65 -9.80 3.71 11.79
N GLU A 66 -9.50 4.92 11.31
CA GLU A 66 -9.65 6.17 12.06
C GLU A 66 -11.12 6.55 12.30
N CYS A 67 -11.99 6.35 11.30
CA CYS A 67 -13.41 6.71 11.37
C CYS A 67 -14.29 5.70 12.11
N ARG A 68 -13.75 4.54 12.54
CA ARG A 68 -14.53 3.56 13.31
C ARG A 68 -14.74 4.13 14.72
N PRO A 69 -15.96 4.55 15.10
CA PRO A 69 -16.19 5.02 16.45
C PRO A 69 -15.84 3.88 17.41
N GLN A 70 -15.19 4.19 18.53
CA GLN A 70 -15.07 3.30 19.67
C GLN A 70 -16.47 3.07 20.27
N ALA A 71 -17.39 2.48 19.52
CA ALA A 71 -18.75 2.21 19.96
C ALA A 71 -18.87 0.70 20.20
N GLY A 72 -18.95 0.32 21.48
CA GLY A 72 -19.43 -1.01 21.83
C GLY A 72 -19.09 -1.60 23.20
N TRP A 73 -18.65 -0.85 24.22
CA TRP A 73 -18.46 -1.42 25.58
C TRP A 73 -18.95 -0.52 26.73
N PHE A 74 -20.04 0.20 26.53
CA PHE A 74 -20.86 0.67 27.67
C PHE A 74 -22.23 -0.01 27.62
N HIS A 75 -22.24 -1.34 27.82
CA HIS A 75 -23.43 -2.01 28.32
C HIS A 75 -23.49 -1.77 29.83
N GLY A 76 -24.34 -0.85 30.25
CA GLY A 76 -24.71 -0.72 31.64
C GLY A 76 -25.80 0.31 31.88
N PRO A 77 -27.09 -0.04 31.75
CA PRO A 77 -28.01 0.35 32.78
C PRO A 77 -27.78 -0.62 33.95
N HIS A 78 -27.10 -0.12 34.99
CA HIS A 78 -27.11 -0.73 36.31
C HIS A 78 -28.56 -1.10 36.66
N GLY A 79 -28.75 -2.33 37.14
CA GLY A 79 -30.04 -2.87 37.49
C GLY A 79 -30.82 -1.93 38.41
N THR A 80 -32.07 -1.68 38.04
CA THR A 80 -33.09 -1.28 38.99
C THR A 80 -33.39 -2.52 39.84
N LEU A 81 -32.74 -2.62 41.00
CA LEU A 81 -33.19 -3.49 42.08
C LEU A 81 -34.36 -2.78 42.78
N HIS A 82 -35.49 -3.50 42.76
CA HIS A 82 -36.65 -3.48 43.66
C HIS A 82 -36.83 -2.33 44.66
#